data_AF-A0A6J7NW95-F1
#
_entry.id   AF-A0A6J7NW95-F1
#
_cell.length_a   1.000
_cell.length_b   1.000
_cell.length_c   1.000
_cell.angle_alpha   90.00
_cell.angle_beta   90.00
_cell.angle_gamma   90.00
#
_symmetry.space_group_name_H-M   'P 1'
#
loop_
_entity.id
_entity.type
_entity.pdbx_description
1 polymer ?
#
loop_
_entity_poly.entity_id
_entity_poly.type
_entity_poly.pdbx_seq_one_letter_code
_entity_poly.pdbx_strand_id
1 'polypeptide(L)'
;MLTSRFWRRDVADLDTKRESAPSWKLIVAEDTDDLLRAPGIGMGQGALGRLFNLADGVLGQGSNAIFLITTNAPVEDMHPALLRPGRCLSRLEFGRFGSEDARSWLPEGLRQRVTGPTTLAELFEMRGDHQRIVHHEQTKVGGYL
;
A
#
# COMPACT_ATOMS: atom_id res chain seq x y z
N MET A 1 -20.23 11.67 13.68
CA MET A 1 -21.22 10.59 13.42
C MET A 1 -21.24 10.32 11.91
N LEU A 2 -20.23 9.61 11.38
CA LEU A 2 -20.26 9.08 10.01
C LEU A 2 -20.74 7.63 10.09
N THR A 3 -21.93 7.37 9.56
CA THR A 3 -22.50 6.01 9.55
C THR A 3 -21.86 5.22 8.42
N SER A 4 -20.85 4.41 8.73
CA SER A 4 -20.23 3.46 7.80
C SER A 4 -21.15 2.26 7.56
N ARG A 5 -22.12 2.44 6.66
CA ARG A 5 -22.88 1.32 6.07
C ARG A 5 -22.40 1.11 4.63
N PHE A 6 -21.22 0.53 4.45
CA PHE A 6 -20.74 0.14 3.11
C PHE A 6 -20.16 -1.27 3.03
N TRP A 7 -19.87 -1.93 4.15
CA TRP A 7 -19.41 -3.31 4.15
C TRP A 7 -20.58 -4.25 4.36
N ARG A 8 -21.25 -4.62 3.26
CA ARG A 8 -22.12 -5.79 3.25
C ARG A 8 -21.23 -7.03 3.42
N ARG A 9 -21.70 -7.91 4.30
CA ARG A 9 -21.04 -8.99 5.01
C ARG A 9 -20.77 -10.22 4.14
N ASP A 10 -20.23 -10.03 2.94
CA ASP A 10 -20.14 -11.10 1.93
C ASP A 10 -18.69 -11.44 1.50
N VAL A 11 -17.66 -10.82 2.08
CA VAL A 11 -16.24 -11.04 1.69
C VAL A 11 -15.45 -11.92 2.67
N ALA A 12 -16.08 -12.45 3.73
CA ALA A 12 -15.39 -13.18 4.79
C ALA A 12 -16.06 -14.51 5.16
N ASP A 13 -16.63 -15.22 4.18
CA ASP A 13 -17.06 -16.61 4.36
C ASP A 13 -16.05 -17.52 3.65
N LEU A 14 -14.97 -17.88 4.36
CA LEU A 14 -13.85 -18.65 3.81
C LEU A 14 -14.03 -20.17 3.90
N ASP A 15 -15.18 -20.70 4.35
CA ASP A 15 -15.30 -22.14 4.63
C ASP A 15 -16.58 -22.84 4.13
N THR A 16 -17.29 -22.25 3.16
CA THR A 16 -18.34 -22.99 2.45
C THR A 16 -18.03 -23.06 0.97
N LYS A 17 -17.61 -24.24 0.48
CA LYS A 17 -17.54 -24.57 -0.95
C LYS A 17 -18.88 -24.26 -1.62
N ARG A 18 -19.02 -23.05 -2.15
CA ARG A 18 -20.06 -22.69 -3.12
C ARG A 18 -19.52 -23.06 -4.49
N GLU A 19 -19.89 -24.25 -4.97
CA GLU A 19 -19.73 -24.62 -6.37
C GLU A 19 -20.62 -23.71 -7.23
N SER A 20 -20.12 -22.52 -7.60
CA SER A 20 -20.53 -21.71 -8.76
C SER A 20 -20.01 -20.27 -8.73
N ALA A 21 -19.45 -19.78 -7.61
CA ALA A 21 -18.92 -18.41 -7.56
C ALA A 21 -17.44 -18.38 -8.02
N PRO A 22 -17.06 -17.45 -8.90
CA PRO A 22 -15.66 -17.26 -9.25
C PRO A 22 -14.83 -16.90 -8.01
N SER A 23 -13.73 -17.63 -7.78
CA SER A 23 -12.79 -17.33 -6.70
C SER A 23 -12.02 -16.05 -7.05
N TRP A 24 -12.18 -15.01 -6.25
CA TRP A 24 -11.42 -13.78 -6.42
C TRP A 24 -10.01 -13.89 -5.82
N LYS A 25 -9.03 -13.32 -6.52
CA LYS A 25 -7.63 -13.24 -6.08
C LYS A 25 -7.29 -11.78 -5.77
N LEU A 26 -6.78 -11.52 -4.57
CA LEU A 26 -6.17 -10.25 -4.24
C LEU A 26 -4.67 -10.35 -4.49
N ILE A 27 -4.16 -9.54 -5.43
CA ILE A 27 -2.74 -9.43 -5.72
C ILE A 27 -2.26 -8.13 -5.07
N VAL A 28 -1.33 -8.25 -4.12
CA VAL A 28 -0.75 -7.11 -3.41
C VAL A 28 0.63 -6.83 -3.97
N ALA A 29 0.82 -5.62 -4.50
CA ALA A 29 2.10 -5.09 -4.93
C ALA A 29 2.51 -3.99 -3.96
N GLU A 30 3.50 -4.27 -3.13
CA GLU A 30 4.04 -3.33 -2.15
C GLU A 30 5.20 -2.53 -2.73
N ASP A 31 5.42 -1.30 -2.23
CA ASP A 31 6.56 -0.43 -2.59
C ASP A 31 6.77 -0.31 -4.10
N THR A 32 5.71 0.15 -4.76
CA THR A 32 5.63 0.15 -6.23
C THR A 32 6.06 1.51 -6.82
N ASP A 33 6.82 2.30 -6.07
CA ASP A 33 7.22 3.68 -6.39
C ASP A 33 7.83 3.82 -7.80
N ASP A 34 8.81 2.97 -8.12
CA ASP A 34 9.51 2.97 -9.41
C ASP A 34 8.63 2.49 -10.57
N LEU A 35 7.63 1.65 -10.28
CA LEU A 35 6.72 1.12 -11.29
C LEU A 35 5.65 2.15 -11.65
N LEU A 36 5.16 2.95 -10.69
CA LEU A 36 4.05 3.90 -10.89
C LEU A 36 4.50 5.28 -11.37
N ARG A 37 5.76 5.66 -11.14
CA ARG A 37 6.30 6.97 -11.51
C ARG A 37 6.14 7.26 -13.01
N ALA A 38 5.67 8.46 -13.33
CA ALA A 38 5.49 8.93 -14.69
C ALA A 38 6.82 8.92 -15.46
N PRO A 39 6.83 8.62 -16.77
CA PRO A 39 8.06 8.31 -17.48
C PRO A 39 9.04 9.49 -17.57
N GLY A 40 10.24 9.30 -17.03
CA GLY A 40 11.48 9.72 -17.69
C GLY A 40 12.04 8.55 -18.52
N ILE A 41 13.07 8.79 -19.35
CA ILE A 41 13.73 7.75 -20.18
C ILE A 41 14.31 6.65 -19.26
N GLY A 42 13.52 5.64 -18.91
CA GLY A 42 13.87 4.63 -17.90
C GLY A 42 12.94 3.41 -17.87
N MET A 43 13.38 2.35 -17.18
CA MET A 43 12.96 0.94 -17.29
C MET A 43 11.49 0.61 -16.89
N GLY A 44 10.72 1.54 -16.31
CA GLY A 44 9.39 1.27 -15.72
C GLY A 44 8.20 1.18 -16.70
N GLN A 45 8.34 1.70 -17.93
CA GLN A 45 7.21 1.85 -18.87
C GLN A 45 6.57 0.52 -19.31
N GLY A 46 7.39 -0.52 -19.48
CA GLY A 46 6.90 -1.82 -19.95
C GLY A 46 6.16 -2.62 -18.88
N ALA A 47 6.58 -2.50 -17.61
CA ALA A 47 5.97 -3.22 -16.50
C ALA A 47 4.58 -2.67 -16.16
N LEU A 48 4.43 -1.35 -16.17
CA LEU A 48 3.14 -0.70 -15.93
C LEU A 48 2.12 -0.97 -17.05
N GLY A 49 2.58 -0.96 -18.31
CA GLY A 49 1.75 -1.36 -19.46
C GLY A 49 1.23 -2.79 -19.35
N ARG A 50 2.06 -3.74 -18.89
CA ARG A 50 1.64 -5.14 -18.63
C ARG A 50 0.63 -5.22 -17.50
N LEU A 51 0.81 -4.46 -16.43
CA LEU A 51 -0.13 -4.39 -15.31
C LEU A 51 -1.50 -3.88 -15.77
N PHE A 52 -1.55 -2.81 -16.58
CA PHE A 52 -2.81 -2.31 -17.15
C PHE A 52 -3.48 -3.33 -18.06
N ASN A 53 -2.72 -4.00 -18.91
CA ASN A 53 -3.29 -5.01 -19.80
C ASN A 53 -3.85 -6.21 -19.03
N LEU A 54 -3.30 -6.52 -17.86
CA LEU A 54 -3.80 -7.57 -16.97
C LEU A 54 -5.04 -7.12 -16.18
N ALA A 55 -5.09 -5.85 -15.75
CA ALA A 55 -6.21 -5.28 -15.00
C ALA A 55 -7.43 -4.97 -15.90
N ASP A 56 -7.21 -4.42 -17.10
CA ASP A 56 -8.26 -3.86 -17.95
C ASP A 56 -8.47 -4.62 -19.28
N GLY A 57 -7.56 -5.52 -19.64
CA GLY A 57 -7.56 -6.17 -20.95
C GLY A 57 -8.47 -7.40 -21.04
N VAL A 58 -8.48 -8.02 -22.23
CA VAL A 58 -9.17 -9.29 -22.53
C VAL A 58 -8.74 -10.43 -21.57
N LEU A 59 -7.56 -10.33 -20.97
CA LEU A 59 -7.06 -11.26 -19.95
C LEU A 59 -7.57 -10.95 -18.52
N GLY A 60 -7.99 -9.72 -18.27
CA GLY A 60 -8.68 -9.31 -17.03
C GLY A 60 -10.15 -9.76 -17.01
N GLN A 61 -10.77 -9.89 -18.19
CA GLN A 61 -12.10 -10.44 -18.41
C GLN A 61 -12.10 -11.96 -18.11
N GLY A 62 -12.10 -12.33 -16.83
CA GLY A 62 -12.16 -13.71 -16.35
C GLY A 62 -11.11 -14.10 -15.31
N SER A 63 -10.14 -13.22 -15.00
CA SER A 63 -9.09 -13.51 -14.01
C SER A 63 -9.55 -13.38 -12.55
N ASN A 64 -10.73 -12.79 -12.31
CA ASN A 64 -11.29 -12.47 -10.98
C ASN A 64 -10.22 -11.91 -10.04
N ALA A 65 -9.37 -11.01 -10.53
CA ALA A 65 -8.25 -10.48 -9.79
C ALA A 65 -8.50 -9.01 -9.39
N ILE A 66 -8.22 -8.68 -8.14
CA ILE A 66 -8.14 -7.30 -7.65
C ILE A 66 -6.66 -7.01 -7.37
N PHE A 67 -6.18 -5.87 -7.83
CA PHE A 67 -4.84 -5.39 -7.54
C PHE A 67 -4.92 -4.35 -6.42
N LEU A 68 -4.21 -4.61 -5.32
CA LEU A 68 -3.90 -3.62 -4.29
C LEU A 68 -2.46 -3.19 -4.49
N ILE A 69 -2.25 -1.91 -4.73
CA ILE A 69 -0.92 -1.34 -4.95
C ILE A 69 -0.66 -0.33 -3.85
N THR A 70 0.51 -0.43 -3.22
CA THR A 70 1.00 0.56 -2.26
C THR A 70 2.21 1.28 -2.83
N THR A 71 2.31 2.56 -2.51
CA THR A 71 3.34 3.47 -3.03
C THR A 71 3.48 4.65 -2.09
N ASN A 72 4.69 5.14 -1.92
CA ASN A 72 4.97 6.44 -1.29
C ASN A 72 5.08 7.55 -2.35
N ALA A 73 5.14 7.21 -3.64
CA ALA A 73 5.09 8.20 -4.71
C ALA A 73 3.78 9.01 -4.66
N PRO A 74 3.84 10.34 -4.80
CA PRO A 74 2.65 11.18 -4.76
C PRO A 74 1.77 10.93 -5.99
N VAL A 75 0.48 11.21 -5.88
CA VAL A 75 -0.51 10.85 -6.93
C VAL A 75 -0.23 11.59 -8.23
N GLU A 76 0.26 12.82 -8.15
CA GLU A 76 0.71 13.63 -9.29
C GLU A 76 1.88 13.01 -10.06
N ASP A 77 2.70 12.20 -9.40
CA ASP A 77 3.79 11.46 -10.05
C ASP A 77 3.30 10.16 -10.69
N MET A 78 2.04 9.76 -10.50
CA MET A 78 1.53 8.51 -11.05
C MET A 78 1.19 8.64 -12.52
N HIS A 79 1.42 7.56 -13.28
CA HIS A 79 1.05 7.50 -14.69
C HIS A 79 -0.46 7.78 -14.91
N PRO A 80 -0.86 8.75 -15.77
CA PRO A 80 -2.26 9.15 -15.96
C PRO A 80 -3.21 8.02 -16.34
N ALA A 81 -2.71 6.96 -16.95
CA ALA A 81 -3.50 5.78 -17.29
C ALA A 81 -4.02 4.97 -16.08
N LEU A 82 -3.46 5.14 -14.88
CA LEU A 82 -4.03 4.60 -13.62
C LEU A 82 -5.25 5.41 -13.17
N LEU A 83 -5.26 6.71 -13.46
CA LEU A 83 -6.26 7.66 -12.97
C LEU A 83 -7.48 7.77 -13.89
N ARG A 84 -7.50 7.02 -15.01
CA ARG A 84 -8.63 7.04 -15.94
C ARG A 84 -9.88 6.43 -15.27
N PRO A 85 -11.06 7.05 -15.44
CA PRO A 85 -12.32 6.49 -14.94
C PRO A 85 -12.52 5.04 -15.39
N GLY A 86 -12.93 4.17 -14.46
CA GLY A 86 -13.21 2.76 -14.72
C GLY A 86 -12.04 1.79 -14.52
N ARG A 87 -10.80 2.27 -14.29
CA ARG A 87 -9.62 1.42 -14.00
C ARG A 87 -9.31 1.31 -12.51
N CYS A 88 -9.45 2.41 -11.80
CA CYS A 88 -9.22 2.47 -10.35
C CYS A 88 -10.54 2.30 -9.61
N LEU A 89 -10.67 1.22 -8.84
CA LEU A 89 -11.86 0.93 -8.04
C LEU A 89 -11.97 1.83 -6.81
N SER A 90 -10.83 2.15 -6.19
CA SER A 90 -10.76 2.99 -4.99
C SER A 90 -9.36 3.55 -4.84
N ARG A 91 -9.28 4.75 -4.26
CA ARG A 91 -8.03 5.43 -3.92
C ARG A 91 -8.07 5.80 -2.44
N LEU A 92 -7.06 5.37 -1.70
CA LEU A 92 -6.87 5.68 -0.29
C LEU A 92 -5.51 6.34 -0.09
N GLU A 93 -5.50 7.49 0.57
CA GLU A 93 -4.29 8.24 0.88
C GLU A 93 -4.03 8.19 2.39
N PHE A 94 -2.79 7.87 2.76
CA PHE A 94 -2.36 7.84 4.15
C PHE A 94 -1.59 9.12 4.47
N GLY A 95 -2.32 10.13 4.94
CA GLY A 95 -1.75 11.40 5.40
C GLY A 95 -1.15 11.31 6.81
N ARG A 96 -0.59 12.44 7.26
CA ARG A 96 -0.23 12.62 8.67
C ARG A 96 -1.49 12.60 9.54
N PHE A 97 -1.37 12.01 10.72
CA PHE A 97 -2.38 12.10 11.76
C PHE A 97 -2.50 13.54 12.24
N GLY A 98 -3.73 13.99 12.48
CA GLY A 98 -3.97 15.19 13.28
C GLY A 98 -3.42 15.00 14.69
N SER A 99 -3.04 16.09 15.36
CA SER A 99 -2.42 15.99 16.69
C SER A 99 -3.31 15.30 17.73
N GLU A 100 -4.63 15.42 17.62
CA GLU A 100 -5.58 14.71 18.49
C GLU A 100 -5.59 13.20 18.20
N ASP A 101 -5.73 12.80 16.93
CA ASP A 101 -5.70 11.39 16.53
C ASP A 101 -4.37 10.73 16.91
N ALA A 102 -3.25 11.42 16.67
CA ALA A 102 -1.91 10.97 17.05
C ALA A 102 -1.78 10.75 18.58
N ARG A 103 -2.32 11.66 19.40
CA ARG A 103 -2.35 11.50 20.87
C ARG A 103 -3.27 10.36 21.28
N SER A 104 -4.41 10.19 20.60
CA SER A 104 -5.34 9.10 20.90
C SER A 104 -4.75 7.72 20.60
N TRP A 105 -3.91 7.64 19.57
CA TRP A 105 -3.22 6.42 19.16
C TRP A 105 -2.14 5.99 20.16
N LEU A 106 -1.46 6.95 20.80
CA LEU A 106 -0.39 6.68 21.76
C LEU A 106 -0.93 6.36 23.18
N PRO A 107 -0.21 5.51 23.94
CA PRO A 107 -0.45 5.35 25.38
C PRO A 107 -0.38 6.69 26.13
N GLU A 108 -1.13 6.82 27.23
CA GLU A 108 -1.26 8.03 28.07
C GLU A 108 0.08 8.76 28.30
N GLY A 109 1.12 8.03 28.73
CA GLY A 109 2.44 8.60 29.07
C GLY A 109 3.28 9.08 27.88
N LEU A 110 2.88 8.78 26.65
CA LEU A 110 3.60 9.17 25.43
C LEU A 110 2.89 10.28 24.64
N ARG A 111 1.64 10.63 24.99
CA ARG A 111 0.83 11.62 24.24
C ARG A 111 1.51 12.99 24.14
N GLN A 112 2.22 13.40 25.19
CA GLN A 112 2.98 14.66 25.23
C GLN A 112 4.13 14.76 24.21
N ARG A 113 4.54 13.62 23.62
CA ARG A 113 5.56 13.60 22.55
C ARG A 113 5.03 14.10 21.21
N VAL A 114 3.70 14.20 21.05
CA VAL A 114 3.06 14.74 19.84
C VAL A 114 3.03 16.26 19.89
N THR A 115 3.92 16.89 19.11
CA THR A 115 4.05 18.35 18.99
C THR A 115 3.36 18.93 17.76
N GLY A 116 2.90 18.08 16.83
CA GLY A 116 2.27 18.51 15.57
C GLY A 116 1.74 17.35 14.74
N PRO A 117 1.42 17.57 13.44
CA PRO A 117 1.01 16.50 12.53
C PRO A 117 2.08 15.41 12.40
N THR A 118 1.70 14.16 12.66
CA THR A 118 2.66 13.05 12.88
C THR A 118 2.39 11.89 11.90
N THR A 119 3.42 11.26 11.36
CA THR A 119 3.28 10.06 10.50
C THR A 119 3.11 8.79 11.34
N LEU A 120 2.60 7.72 10.72
CA LEU A 120 2.54 6.41 11.37
C LEU A 120 3.93 5.93 11.83
N ALA A 121 4.96 6.14 11.01
CA ALA A 121 6.34 5.77 11.34
C ALA A 121 6.87 6.51 12.58
N GLU A 122 6.63 7.82 12.66
CA GLU A 122 6.97 8.63 13.84
C GLU A 122 6.21 8.13 15.09
N LEU A 123 4.95 7.71 14.98
CA LEU A 123 4.19 7.13 16.09
C LEU A 123 4.76 5.79 16.57
N PHE A 124 5.19 4.91 15.65
CA PHE A 124 5.86 3.66 16.00
C PHE A 124 7.22 3.90 16.69
N GLU A 125 7.98 4.91 16.24
CA GLU A 125 9.22 5.33 16.90
C GLU A 125 8.94 5.88 18.30
N MET A 126 7.90 6.72 18.45
CA MET A 126 7.50 7.22 19.77
C MET A 126 7.05 6.11 20.72
N ARG A 127 6.37 5.09 20.19
CA ARG A 127 5.88 3.97 20.98
C ARG A 127 7.00 3.04 21.43
N GLY A 128 8.02 2.84 20.60
CA GLY A 128 9.19 2.01 20.94
C GLY A 128 8.96 0.49 20.88
N ASP A 129 7.74 0.04 20.57
CA ASP A 129 7.36 -1.38 20.52
C ASP A 129 7.67 -2.05 19.17
N HIS A 130 8.75 -1.64 18.49
CA HIS A 130 9.12 -2.18 17.17
C HIS A 130 10.51 -2.82 17.19
N GLN A 131 10.67 -3.96 16.52
CA GLN A 131 11.97 -4.57 16.32
C GLN A 131 12.73 -3.82 15.23
N ARG A 132 13.91 -3.28 15.56
CA ARG A 132 14.81 -2.69 14.57
C ARG A 132 15.57 -3.82 13.87
N ILE A 133 15.42 -3.90 12.55
CA ILE A 133 16.26 -4.79 11.74
C ILE A 133 17.64 -4.13 11.67
N VAL A 134 18.62 -4.69 12.39
CA VAL A 134 20.00 -4.21 12.37
C VAL A 134 20.73 -4.94 11.25
N HIS A 135 21.15 -4.21 10.22
CA HIS A 135 22.04 -4.77 9.19
C HIS A 135 23.43 -5.00 9.82
N HIS A 136 23.79 -6.25 10.09
CA HIS A 136 25.17 -6.59 10.40
C HIS A 136 26.00 -6.51 9.12
N GLU A 137 26.72 -5.41 8.93
CA GLU A 137 27.76 -5.33 7.92
C GLU A 137 28.85 -6.35 8.28
N GLN A 138 28.93 -7.45 7.51
CA GLN A 138 30.09 -8.33 7.59
C GLN A 138 31.30 -7.55 7.08
N THR A 139 32.11 -7.03 7.99
CA THR A 139 33.43 -6.49 7.65
C THR A 139 34.29 -7.63 7.12
N LYS A 140 34.27 -7.83 5.79
CA LYS A 140 35.28 -8.63 5.12
C LYS A 140 36.60 -7.86 5.23
N VAL A 141 37.36 -8.14 6.28
CA VAL A 141 38.76 -7.71 6.38
C VAL A 141 39.52 -8.50 5.33
N GLY A 142 39.55 -7.95 4.11
CA GLY A 142 40.36 -8.46 3.01
C GLY A 142 41.83 -8.18 3.30
N GLY A 143 42.47 -9.07 4.03
CA GLY A 143 43.93 -9.13 4.11
C GLY A 143 44.47 -9.67 2.78
N TYR A 144 45.13 -8.81 2.00
CA TYR A 144 46.03 -9.25 0.95
C TYR A 144 47.43 -9.39 1.58
N LEU A 145 47.92 -10.64 1.67
CA LEU A 145 49.34 -10.96 1.75
C LEU A 145 49.78 -11.50 0.40
#